data_AF-B9RNB4-F1
#
_entry.id   AF-B9RNB4-F1
#
_cell.length_a   1.000
_cell.length_b   1.000
_cell.length_c   1.000
_cell.angle_alpha   90.00
_cell.angle_beta   90.00
_cell.angle_gamma   90.00
#
_symmetry.space_group_name_H-M   'P 1'
#
loop_
_entity.id
_entity.type
_entity.pdbx_description
1 polymer ?
#
loop_
_entity_poly.entity_id
_entity_poly.type
_entity_poly.pdbx_seq_one_letter_code
_entity_poly.pdbx_strand_id
1 'polypeptide(L)'
;MQQQMLESQARRRWQVVRKQSDSKKTGGHVTRNRRCRRVLMKSRAGVRGYRSNTATGIHKRVKTLKKLIPNSESMGLEGLFRETADYILSLQMRVNLMQIMVKVLSSDSDQ
;
A
#
# COMPACT_ATOMS: atom_id res chain seq x y z
N MET A 1 -24.41 69.87 -30.24
CA MET A 1 -23.26 69.01 -30.63
C MET A 1 -22.93 67.87 -29.65
N GLN A 2 -23.62 67.70 -28.51
CA GLN A 2 -23.36 66.57 -27.59
C GLN A 2 -24.22 65.31 -27.87
N GLN A 3 -25.23 65.40 -28.75
CA GLN A 3 -26.14 64.29 -29.05
C GLN A 3 -25.55 63.24 -30.01
N GLN A 4 -24.62 63.64 -30.87
CA GLN A 4 -23.97 62.78 -31.89
C GLN A 4 -22.87 61.85 -31.31
N MET A 5 -22.38 62.14 -30.10
CA MET A 5 -21.38 61.29 -29.43
C MET A 5 -22.02 60.09 -28.71
N LEU A 6 -23.28 60.21 -28.30
CA LEU A 6 -24.03 59.11 -27.67
C LEU A 6 -24.56 58.11 -28.71
N GLU A 7 -24.95 58.58 -29.90
CA GLU A 7 -25.36 57.71 -31.03
C GLU A 7 -24.21 56.83 -31.56
N SER A 8 -22.96 57.24 -31.30
CA SER A 8 -21.76 56.43 -31.59
C SER A 8 -21.65 55.20 -30.69
N GLN A 9 -22.33 55.18 -29.52
CA GLN A 9 -22.44 53.98 -28.68
C GLN A 9 -23.47 52.98 -29.22
N ALA A 10 -24.41 53.40 -30.08
CA ALA A 10 -25.43 52.54 -30.68
C ALA A 10 -24.93 51.68 -31.84
N ARG A 11 -23.68 51.84 -32.30
CA ARG A 11 -23.15 51.20 -33.52
C ARG A 11 -22.06 50.16 -33.34
N ARG A 12 -21.74 49.75 -32.10
CA ARG A 12 -20.86 48.61 -31.85
C ARG A 12 -21.58 47.56 -31.00
N ARG A 13 -22.83 47.18 -31.30
CA ARG A 13 -23.21 46.24 -32.40
C ARG A 13 -22.32 44.99 -32.56
N TRP A 14 -21.45 44.68 -31.60
CA TRP A 14 -20.53 43.54 -31.73
C TRP A 14 -20.59 42.56 -30.57
N GLN A 15 -21.53 42.71 -29.63
CA GLN A 15 -21.55 41.84 -28.44
C GLN A 15 -22.84 41.04 -28.23
N VAL A 16 -23.95 41.31 -28.95
CA VAL A 16 -25.25 40.74 -28.55
C VAL A 16 -25.97 39.93 -29.64
N VAL A 17 -25.53 39.93 -30.90
CA VAL A 17 -26.26 39.27 -32.01
C VAL A 17 -25.37 38.34 -32.84
N ARG A 18 -24.74 37.34 -32.21
CA ARG A 18 -24.28 36.11 -32.90
C ARG A 18 -24.46 34.91 -31.99
N LYS A 19 -25.72 34.58 -31.74
CA LYS A 19 -26.16 33.33 -31.15
C LYS A 19 -26.51 32.38 -32.31
N GLN A 20 -25.86 31.22 -32.33
CA GLN A 20 -26.31 29.95 -32.91
C GLN A 20 -26.65 29.90 -34.42
N SER A 21 -25.83 29.17 -35.18
CA SER A 21 -26.34 28.33 -36.27
C SER A 21 -25.31 27.24 -36.60
N ASP A 22 -25.78 26.02 -36.45
CA ASP A 22 -25.14 24.72 -36.63
C ASP A 22 -24.47 24.46 -37.98
N SER A 23 -23.50 23.54 -37.92
CA SER A 23 -23.23 22.47 -38.90
C SER A 23 -22.52 22.81 -40.23
N LYS A 24 -21.27 22.38 -40.37
CA LYS A 24 -20.84 21.17 -41.12
C LYS A 24 -19.32 21.15 -41.38
N LYS A 25 -18.78 19.95 -41.22
CA LYS A 25 -17.38 19.48 -41.24
C LYS A 25 -16.61 19.83 -42.51
N THR A 26 -15.29 20.07 -42.39
CA THR A 26 -14.23 19.35 -43.15
C THR A 26 -12.83 19.65 -42.59
N GLY A 27 -12.11 18.59 -42.17
CA GLY A 27 -10.66 18.41 -42.35
C GLY A 27 -9.67 19.21 -41.50
N GLY A 28 -8.95 18.54 -40.59
CA GLY A 28 -7.69 19.09 -40.05
C GLY A 28 -7.23 18.48 -38.72
N HIS A 29 -6.55 17.34 -38.78
CA HIS A 29 -6.08 16.57 -37.63
C HIS A 29 -4.69 17.03 -37.15
N VAL A 30 -4.59 17.78 -36.03
CA VAL A 30 -3.38 17.80 -35.17
C VAL A 30 -3.80 18.01 -33.71
N THR A 31 -4.16 16.93 -33.01
CA THR A 31 -4.39 16.96 -31.56
C THR A 31 -3.05 17.07 -30.82
N ARG A 32 -2.59 18.29 -30.54
CA ARG A 32 -1.41 18.53 -29.67
C ARG A 32 -1.79 18.33 -28.20
N ASN A 33 -1.99 17.05 -27.86
CA ASN A 33 -1.83 16.39 -26.57
C ASN A 33 -1.77 17.28 -25.30
N ARG A 34 -2.92 17.78 -24.86
CA ARG A 34 -3.13 18.25 -23.47
C ARG A 34 -3.24 17.11 -22.45
N ARG A 35 -3.13 15.83 -22.86
CA ARG A 35 -3.21 14.66 -21.96
C ARG A 35 -1.87 14.25 -21.37
N CYS A 36 -0.73 14.70 -21.90
CA CYS A 36 0.59 14.33 -21.38
C CYS A 36 0.96 14.95 -20.03
N ARG A 37 0.32 16.06 -19.59
CA ARG A 37 0.68 16.68 -18.30
C ARG A 37 0.16 15.94 -17.07
N ARG A 38 -0.84 15.05 -17.21
CA ARG A 38 -1.36 14.27 -16.07
C ARG A 38 -0.56 13.01 -15.77
N VAL A 39 0.30 12.56 -16.70
CA VAL A 39 1.17 11.39 -16.48
C VAL A 39 2.48 11.78 -15.77
N LEU A 40 2.87 13.06 -15.82
CA LEU A 40 4.05 13.59 -15.12
C LEU A 40 3.76 14.06 -13.68
N MET A 41 2.81 13.43 -12.99
CA MET A 41 2.63 13.59 -11.54
C MET A 41 2.60 12.25 -10.80
N LYS A 42 3.12 11.19 -11.45
CA LYS A 42 3.24 9.85 -10.85
C LYS A 42 4.71 9.47 -10.67
N SER A 43 5.52 10.39 -10.18
CA SER A 43 6.94 10.12 -9.91
C SER A 43 7.42 10.77 -8.62
N ARG A 44 6.71 10.56 -7.50
CA ARG A 44 7.26 10.73 -6.13
C ARG A 44 6.70 9.74 -5.09
N ALA A 45 6.12 8.62 -5.51
CA ALA A 45 5.65 7.56 -4.61
C ALA A 45 6.53 6.30 -4.64
N GLY A 46 7.64 6.30 -5.37
CA GLY A 46 8.44 5.10 -5.64
C GLY A 46 9.75 4.96 -4.86
N VAL A 47 10.25 6.01 -4.20
CA VAL A 47 11.57 5.99 -3.54
C VAL A 47 11.41 5.99 -2.01
N ARG A 48 10.55 5.09 -1.52
CA ARG A 48 10.46 4.74 -0.10
C ARG A 48 10.23 3.24 0.12
N GLY A 49 10.45 2.42 -0.91
CA GLY A 49 10.10 0.99 -0.88
C GLY A 49 11.15 0.08 -0.24
N TYR A 50 12.44 0.45 -0.22
CA TYR A 50 13.49 -0.48 0.21
C TYR A 50 13.87 -0.34 1.70
N ARG A 51 13.89 0.88 2.25
CA ARG A 51 14.31 1.13 3.65
C ARG A 51 13.21 0.86 4.69
N SER A 52 11.96 0.65 4.27
CA SER A 52 10.84 0.43 5.18
C SER A 52 10.43 -1.03 5.32
N ASN A 53 11.02 -1.96 4.57
CA ASN A 53 10.56 -3.35 4.57
C ASN A 53 11.16 -4.18 5.72
N THR A 54 12.43 -3.95 6.08
CA THR A 54 13.15 -4.74 7.11
C THR A 54 12.57 -4.58 8.50
N ALA A 55 12.30 -3.34 8.94
CA ALA A 55 11.64 -3.06 10.21
C ALA A 55 10.24 -3.69 10.29
N THR A 56 9.47 -3.67 9.19
CA THR A 56 8.16 -4.36 9.15
C THR A 56 8.30 -5.88 9.17
N GLY A 57 9.34 -6.43 8.57
CA GLY A 57 9.65 -7.85 8.59
C GLY A 57 10.00 -8.36 9.98
N ILE A 58 10.88 -7.64 10.70
CA ILE A 58 11.23 -7.96 12.09
C ILE A 58 9.98 -7.87 12.97
N HIS A 59 9.17 -6.82 12.83
CA HIS A 59 7.93 -6.68 13.59
C HIS A 59 6.97 -7.86 13.36
N LYS A 60 6.78 -8.30 12.10
CA LYS A 60 5.96 -9.48 11.77
C LYS A 60 6.50 -10.76 12.40
N ARG A 61 7.82 -10.95 12.39
CA ARG A 61 8.49 -12.12 13.01
C ARG A 61 8.32 -12.11 14.52
N VAL A 62 8.56 -10.98 15.19
CA VAL A 62 8.36 -10.82 16.64
C VAL A 62 6.89 -11.06 17.00
N LYS A 63 5.94 -10.53 16.21
CA LYS A 63 4.50 -10.79 16.41
C LYS A 63 4.15 -12.28 16.27
N THR A 64 4.80 -12.98 15.33
CA THR A 64 4.61 -14.43 15.16
C THR A 64 5.20 -15.20 16.33
N LEU A 65 6.38 -14.82 16.79
CA LEU A 65 7.04 -15.44 17.94
C LEU A 65 6.17 -15.32 19.19
N LYS A 66 5.59 -14.14 19.46
CA LYS A 66 4.67 -13.95 20.59
C LYS A 66 3.45 -14.88 20.58
N LYS A 67 2.94 -15.23 19.41
CA LYS A 67 1.82 -16.18 19.29
C LYS A 67 2.21 -17.64 19.59
N LEU A 68 3.48 -17.98 19.41
CA LEU A 68 3.99 -19.34 19.60
C LEU A 68 4.43 -19.59 21.05
N ILE A 69 4.90 -18.55 21.74
CA ILE A 69 5.44 -18.67 23.09
C ILE A 69 4.32 -18.43 24.13
N PRO A 70 4.11 -19.37 25.06
CA PRO A 70 3.14 -19.19 26.15
C PRO A 70 3.38 -17.89 26.94
N ASN A 71 2.30 -17.21 27.35
CA ASN A 71 2.34 -16.04 28.23
C ASN A 71 3.22 -14.85 27.75
N SER A 72 3.45 -14.71 26.45
CA SER A 72 4.46 -13.77 25.93
C SER A 72 3.92 -12.46 25.32
N GLU A 73 2.60 -12.28 25.27
CA GLU A 73 1.94 -11.12 24.62
C GLU A 73 2.41 -9.77 25.20
N SER A 74 2.49 -9.65 26.53
CA SER A 74 2.92 -8.45 27.25
C SER A 74 4.44 -8.31 27.41
N MET A 75 5.22 -9.28 26.93
CA MET A 75 6.65 -9.36 27.18
C MET A 75 7.46 -8.44 26.26
N GLY A 76 8.53 -7.84 26.81
CA GLY A 76 9.57 -7.15 26.05
C GLY A 76 10.44 -8.12 25.23
N LEU A 77 11.30 -7.60 24.35
CA LEU A 77 12.11 -8.44 23.45
C LEU A 77 13.06 -9.37 24.19
N GLU A 78 13.76 -8.87 25.21
CA GLU A 78 14.74 -9.66 25.97
C GLU A 78 14.07 -10.84 26.68
N GLY A 79 12.98 -10.57 27.40
CA GLY A 79 12.18 -11.62 28.04
C GLY A 79 11.64 -12.60 27.01
N LEU A 80 11.12 -12.10 25.87
CA LEU A 80 10.57 -12.96 24.82
C LEU A 80 11.62 -13.95 24.31
N PHE A 81 12.87 -13.51 24.09
CA PHE A 81 13.93 -14.40 23.63
C PHE A 81 14.39 -15.39 24.71
N ARG A 82 14.46 -14.97 25.97
CA ARG A 82 14.77 -15.87 27.09
C ARG A 82 13.72 -16.97 27.23
N GLU A 83 12.44 -16.60 27.33
CA GLU A 83 11.34 -17.57 27.42
C GLU A 83 11.23 -18.45 26.16
N THR A 84 11.59 -17.91 24.99
CA THR A 84 11.70 -18.71 23.76
C THR A 84 12.75 -19.81 23.90
N ALA A 85 13.94 -19.48 24.42
CA ALA A 85 15.01 -20.45 24.60
C ALA A 85 14.61 -21.54 25.60
N ASP A 86 14.02 -21.14 26.73
CA ASP A 86 13.52 -22.07 27.75
C ASP A 86 12.41 -22.96 27.18
N TYR A 87 11.49 -22.40 26.39
CA TYR A 87 10.42 -23.17 25.77
C TYR A 87 10.93 -24.17 24.73
N ILE A 88 11.90 -23.78 23.89
CA ILE A 88 12.55 -24.71 22.95
C ILE A 88 13.17 -25.89 23.69
N LEU A 89 13.93 -25.63 24.76
CA LEU A 89 14.54 -26.68 25.55
C LEU A 89 13.49 -27.62 26.15
N SER A 90 12.40 -27.06 26.70
CA SER A 90 11.31 -27.85 27.27
C SER A 90 10.61 -28.73 26.23
N LEU A 91 10.42 -28.23 25.00
CA LEU A 91 9.83 -28.98 23.91
C LEU A 91 10.74 -30.12 23.46
N GLN A 92 12.04 -29.85 23.31
CA GLN A 92 13.03 -30.88 22.96
C GLN A 92 13.04 -32.03 23.96
N MET A 93 13.03 -31.71 25.26
CA MET A 93 12.96 -32.72 26.32
C MET A 93 11.67 -33.55 26.23
N ARG A 94 10.51 -32.91 26.07
CA ARG A 94 9.22 -33.60 25.96
C ARG A 94 9.18 -34.55 24.77
N VAL A 95 9.66 -34.11 23.60
CA VAL A 95 9.72 -34.93 22.39
C VAL A 95 10.67 -36.11 22.60
N ASN A 96 11.84 -35.91 23.21
CA ASN A 96 12.78 -36.99 23.49
C ASN A 96 12.16 -38.05 24.43
N LEU A 97 11.49 -37.62 25.51
CA LEU A 97 10.79 -38.54 26.42
C LEU A 97 9.67 -39.32 25.70
N MET A 98 8.88 -38.67 24.85
CA MET A 98 7.87 -39.35 24.04
C MET A 98 8.50 -40.39 23.10
N GLN A 99 9.62 -40.07 22.46
CA GLN A 99 10.35 -41.02 21.61
C GLN A 99 10.88 -42.22 22.39
N ILE A 100 11.40 -42.01 23.60
CA ILE A 100 11.85 -43.10 24.48
C ILE A 100 10.66 -43.98 24.86
N MET A 101 9.55 -43.37 25.30
CA MET A 101 8.35 -44.10 25.69
C MET A 101 7.80 -44.93 24.52
N VAL A 102 7.74 -44.37 23.31
CA VAL A 102 7.34 -45.12 22.12
C VAL A 102 8.28 -46.30 21.86
N LYS A 103 9.60 -46.10 21.92
CA LYS A 103 10.56 -47.19 21.71
C LYS A 103 10.40 -48.33 22.71
N VAL A 104 10.23 -48.01 23.99
CA VAL A 104 10.03 -49.01 25.05
C VAL A 104 8.74 -49.79 24.81
N LEU A 105 7.64 -49.08 24.54
CA LEU A 105 6.34 -49.72 24.31
C LEU A 105 6.29 -50.53 23.00
N SER A 106 7.00 -50.08 21.96
CA SER A 106 7.10 -50.82 20.69
C SER A 106 8.03 -52.03 20.80
N SER A 107 9.13 -51.98 21.56
CA SER A 107 10.03 -53.13 21.73
C SER A 107 9.37 -54.30 22.46
N ASP A 108 8.41 -54.03 23.34
CA ASP A 108 7.64 -55.05 24.06
C ASP A 108 6.54 -55.69 23.20
N SER A 109 6.23 -55.13 22.02
CA SER A 109 5.18 -55.64 21.12
C SER A 109 5.68 -56.67 20.10
N ASP A 110 7.01 -56.85 19.98
CA ASP A 110 7.67 -57.74 19.02
C ASP A 110 8.18 -59.06 19.68
N GLN A 111 7.68 -59.40 20.88
CA GLN A 111 8.05 -60.63 21.61
C GLN A 111 6.85 -61.59 21.78
#